data_AF-A0AAE0Y8A9-F1
#
_entry.id   AF-A0AAE0Y8A9-F1
#
_cell.length_a   1.000
_cell.length_b   1.000
_cell.length_c   1.000
_cell.angle_alpha   90.00
_cell.angle_beta   90.00
_cell.angle_gamma   90.00
#
_symmetry.space_group_name_H-M   'P 1'
#
loop_
_entity.id
_entity.type
_entity.pdbx_description
1 polymer ?
#
loop_
_entity_poly.entity_id
_entity_poly.type
_entity_poly.pdbx_seq_one_letter_code
_entity_poly.pdbx_strand_id
1 'polypeptide(L)'
;MRIARSKSQTFCAAAIATLLLCAPTVFGALQENCNTIEAAFTLADGDKTYFLSGGEYIEYSLYRESEAKVGPITALGLTRRANHPDAAFTLTNDILVILKECKYFKYSRQDNGRLALREEGNNFGGLPCSPDAAISLADETLVFKDCSVWKFSNTTQSFQPDGGLAERGLPCHLDAAVRWKSQQTIFIKSTSFWKSAHEITGPYHTDDLNLCSWYLCGEADWMTQRNRGRLECNGDKRFCQLRLNQVTLPGLHNAGAGFDGGLFYGVDCWVRNHARSILQQLQLGIRYLDIDSSYHSCSVLGSNHNSLCGGSICRMLKQTRKFLSENPHEVIALTFNHEMQDVDLVIPALTRQLKSQLGPMLNNKFRLWREQRWPKLRQAVRTNKRVFVFYTPAVQNEPYGNRFYRRKKWIHSESWVGSTWREFTVNDGNCSEVSSKASVAR
;
A
#
# COMPACT_ATOMS: atom_id res chain seq x y z
N MET A 1 40.41 -76.34 18.61
CA MET A 1 41.12 -77.10 17.56
C MET A 1 40.09 -77.67 16.58
N ARG A 2 40.38 -77.60 15.27
CA ARG A 2 39.59 -77.93 14.07
C ARG A 2 38.71 -76.82 13.45
N ILE A 3 39.02 -76.63 12.17
CA ILE A 3 38.66 -75.61 11.17
C ILE A 3 37.55 -76.18 10.26
N ALA A 4 36.65 -75.34 9.74
CA ALA A 4 36.12 -75.39 8.36
C ALA A 4 35.16 -74.19 8.12
N ARG A 5 35.58 -73.16 7.38
CA ARG A 5 35.39 -72.91 5.93
C ARG A 5 34.00 -72.38 5.52
N SER A 6 34.03 -71.14 5.01
CA SER A 6 33.47 -70.68 3.73
C SER A 6 31.95 -70.52 3.57
N LYS A 7 31.49 -69.28 3.36
CA LYS A 7 31.22 -68.72 2.02
C LYS A 7 30.76 -67.26 2.12
N SER A 8 31.32 -66.45 1.24
CA SER A 8 30.93 -65.06 0.94
C SER A 8 29.53 -65.01 0.32
N GLN A 9 28.69 -64.06 0.76
CA GLN A 9 27.72 -63.42 -0.13
C GLN A 9 27.66 -61.93 0.18
N THR A 10 28.06 -61.18 -0.83
CA THR A 10 27.87 -59.75 -1.06
C THR A 10 26.39 -59.43 -1.13
N PHE A 11 25.91 -58.51 -0.29
CA PHE A 11 24.67 -57.77 -0.54
C PHE A 11 24.99 -56.28 -0.60
N CYS A 12 24.75 -55.71 -1.77
CA CYS A 12 24.85 -54.29 -2.06
C CYS A 12 23.90 -53.49 -1.16
N ALA A 13 24.45 -52.46 -0.51
CA ALA A 13 23.68 -51.40 0.11
C ALA A 13 23.06 -50.52 -0.98
N ALA A 14 21.73 -50.53 -1.09
CA ALA A 14 21.00 -49.51 -1.84
C ALA A 14 20.67 -48.35 -0.89
N ALA A 15 21.43 -47.26 -1.01
CA ALA A 15 21.14 -46.01 -0.35
C ALA A 15 19.91 -45.36 -0.99
N ILE A 16 18.84 -45.21 -0.21
CA ILE A 16 17.67 -44.41 -0.57
C ILE A 16 18.05 -42.94 -0.40
N ALA A 17 18.50 -42.29 -1.47
CA ALA A 17 18.62 -40.85 -1.54
C ALA A 17 17.21 -40.25 -1.71
N THR A 18 16.66 -39.71 -0.63
CA THR A 18 15.43 -38.92 -0.66
C THR A 18 15.71 -37.59 -1.36
N LEU A 19 15.53 -37.57 -2.69
CA LEU A 19 15.46 -36.35 -3.48
C LEU A 19 14.22 -35.55 -3.02
N LEU A 20 14.45 -34.56 -2.16
CA LEU A 20 13.55 -33.42 -1.96
C LEU A 20 13.49 -32.65 -3.28
N LEU A 21 12.64 -33.11 -4.20
CA LEU A 21 12.13 -32.30 -5.29
C LEU A 21 11.25 -31.22 -4.65
N CYS A 22 11.82 -30.04 -4.43
CA CYS A 22 11.04 -28.82 -4.30
C CYS A 22 10.20 -28.70 -5.57
N ALA A 23 8.94 -29.11 -5.48
CA ALA A 23 7.95 -28.76 -6.47
C ALA A 23 7.96 -27.22 -6.57
N PRO A 24 8.17 -26.63 -7.76
CA PRO A 24 8.05 -25.19 -7.91
C PRO A 24 6.62 -24.85 -7.48
N THR A 25 6.53 -24.13 -6.36
CA THR A 25 5.28 -23.56 -5.91
C THR A 25 4.68 -22.78 -7.07
N VAL A 26 3.44 -23.11 -7.41
CA VAL A 26 2.63 -22.43 -8.43
C VAL A 26 2.32 -21.00 -7.95
N PHE A 27 3.34 -20.14 -7.92
CA PHE A 27 3.25 -18.69 -7.67
C PHE A 27 3.43 -17.88 -8.97
N GLY A 28 3.88 -18.51 -10.05
CA GLY A 28 4.30 -17.83 -11.28
C GLY A 28 3.22 -17.26 -12.19
N ALA A 29 1.94 -17.17 -11.78
CA ALA A 29 0.86 -16.71 -12.67
C ALA A 29 0.07 -15.48 -12.18
N LEU A 30 0.39 -14.92 -11.01
CA LEU A 30 -0.23 -13.66 -10.51
C LEU A 30 0.77 -12.51 -10.34
N GLN A 31 2.05 -12.74 -10.62
CA GLN A 31 3.16 -11.82 -10.38
C GLN A 31 3.48 -10.90 -11.57
N GLU A 32 2.53 -10.67 -12.49
CA GLU A 32 2.78 -9.82 -13.68
C GLU A 32 2.37 -8.35 -13.50
N ASN A 33 1.85 -7.91 -12.34
CA ASN A 33 1.38 -6.52 -12.16
C ASN A 33 1.59 -5.98 -10.73
N CYS A 34 2.79 -6.13 -10.18
CA CYS A 34 3.21 -5.39 -8.97
C CYS A 34 4.24 -4.30 -9.33
N ASN A 35 4.37 -3.32 -8.45
CA ASN A 35 5.30 -2.20 -8.56
C ASN A 35 6.56 -2.49 -7.74
N THR A 36 7.71 -2.04 -8.23
CA THR A 36 8.94 -1.90 -7.45
C THR A 36 9.29 -0.41 -7.35
N ILE A 37 9.92 -0.01 -6.24
CA ILE A 37 10.48 1.33 -6.11
C ILE A 37 11.85 1.29 -6.81
N GLU A 38 11.98 1.90 -7.98
CA GLU A 38 13.19 1.80 -8.81
C GLU A 38 14.12 3.01 -8.65
N ALA A 39 13.57 4.13 -8.20
CA ALA A 39 14.36 5.30 -7.82
C ALA A 39 13.52 6.20 -6.91
N ALA A 40 14.20 7.04 -6.13
CA ALA A 40 13.55 8.07 -5.35
C ALA A 40 14.42 9.33 -5.29
N PHE A 41 13.79 10.50 -5.20
CA PHE A 41 14.52 11.77 -5.10
C PHE A 41 13.70 12.83 -4.35
N THR A 42 14.36 13.90 -3.91
CA THR A 42 13.71 15.11 -3.38
C THR A 42 14.10 16.30 -4.25
N LEU A 43 13.20 17.25 -4.47
CA LEU A 43 13.53 18.54 -5.07
C LEU A 43 13.93 19.56 -3.99
N ALA A 44 14.43 20.73 -4.40
CA ALA A 44 14.91 21.77 -3.47
C ALA A 44 13.85 22.31 -2.50
N ASP A 45 12.55 22.14 -2.81
CA ASP A 45 11.46 22.51 -1.90
C ASP A 45 11.36 21.60 -0.65
N GLY A 46 12.10 20.48 -0.61
CA GLY A 46 12.45 19.74 0.60
C GLY A 46 11.32 18.96 1.30
N ASP A 47 10.07 19.39 1.15
CA ASP A 47 8.92 18.82 1.85
C ASP A 47 8.33 17.59 1.15
N LYS A 48 8.83 17.29 -0.04
CA LYS A 48 8.31 16.26 -0.94
C LYS A 48 9.38 15.28 -1.36
N THR A 49 8.99 14.01 -1.33
CA THR A 49 9.77 12.90 -1.88
C THR A 49 9.03 12.34 -3.08
N TYR A 50 9.76 12.05 -4.14
CA TYR A 50 9.23 11.46 -5.36
C TYR A 50 9.75 10.04 -5.47
N PHE A 51 8.85 9.07 -5.55
CA PHE A 51 9.17 7.67 -5.85
C PHE A 51 8.83 7.37 -7.30
N LEU A 52 9.67 6.60 -7.99
CA LEU A 52 9.49 6.20 -9.38
C LEU A 52 9.30 4.68 -9.49
N SER A 53 8.36 4.28 -10.36
CA SER A 53 8.08 2.88 -10.70
C SER A 53 7.59 2.79 -12.14
N GLY A 54 8.44 2.28 -13.03
CA GLY A 54 8.24 2.21 -14.45
C GLY A 54 7.93 3.56 -15.08
N GLY A 55 6.70 3.71 -15.58
CA GLY A 55 6.20 4.95 -16.19
C GLY A 55 5.38 5.82 -15.24
N GLU A 56 5.29 5.49 -13.95
CA GLU A 56 4.52 6.21 -12.93
C GLU A 56 5.43 6.79 -11.83
N TYR A 57 4.89 7.77 -11.11
CA TYR A 57 5.48 8.31 -9.89
C TYR A 57 4.44 8.43 -8.77
N ILE A 58 4.93 8.44 -7.54
CA ILE A 58 4.21 8.93 -6.36
C ILE A 58 4.98 10.14 -5.83
N GLU A 59 4.32 11.28 -5.73
CA GLU A 59 4.75 12.39 -4.89
C GLU A 59 4.24 12.11 -3.47
N TYR A 60 5.14 12.16 -2.51
CA TYR A 60 4.91 11.85 -1.10
C TYR A 60 5.15 13.08 -0.25
N SER A 61 4.18 13.42 0.61
CA SER A 61 4.31 14.50 1.57
C SER A 61 4.93 13.98 2.85
N LEU A 62 6.12 14.49 3.20
CA LEU A 62 6.77 14.15 4.47
C LEU A 62 6.02 14.72 5.68
N TYR A 63 5.35 15.87 5.51
CA TYR A 63 4.53 16.50 6.55
C TYR A 63 3.29 15.66 6.90
N ARG A 64 2.58 15.16 5.87
CA ARG A 64 1.36 14.36 6.05
C ARG A 64 1.62 12.85 6.13
N GLU A 65 2.87 12.44 5.99
CA GLU A 65 3.32 11.04 5.95
C GLU A 65 2.43 10.15 5.06
N SER A 66 2.07 10.68 3.89
CA SER A 66 1.15 10.07 2.93
C SER A 66 1.37 10.61 1.51
N GLU A 67 0.79 9.90 0.54
CA GLU A 67 0.82 10.28 -0.88
C GLU A 67 0.16 11.66 -1.08
N ALA A 68 0.84 12.54 -1.81
CA ALA A 68 0.37 13.87 -2.19
C ALA A 68 -0.09 13.95 -3.66
N LYS A 69 0.48 13.11 -4.54
CA LYS A 69 0.04 12.96 -5.93
C LYS A 69 0.51 11.63 -6.52
N VAL A 70 -0.25 11.10 -7.47
CA VAL A 70 0.15 9.92 -8.26
C VAL A 70 -0.15 10.18 -9.72
N GLY A 71 0.75 9.77 -10.62
CA GLY A 71 0.51 9.92 -12.05
C GLY A 71 1.63 9.37 -12.92
N PRO A 72 1.53 9.52 -14.25
CA PRO A 72 2.60 9.15 -15.15
C PRO A 72 3.79 10.10 -14.98
N ILE A 73 5.03 9.63 -15.16
CA ILE A 73 6.22 10.49 -15.03
C ILE A 73 6.22 11.69 -16.00
N THR A 74 5.49 11.58 -17.12
CA THR A 74 5.30 12.68 -18.07
C THR A 74 4.49 13.84 -17.49
N ALA A 75 3.68 13.61 -16.45
CA ALA A 75 3.00 14.67 -15.73
C ALA A 75 3.96 15.47 -14.83
N LEU A 76 5.08 14.89 -14.39
CA LEU A 76 6.20 15.63 -13.78
C LEU A 76 7.03 16.39 -14.83
N GLY A 77 6.92 16.01 -16.11
CA GLY A 77 7.74 16.56 -17.19
C GLY A 77 8.96 15.69 -17.56
N LEU A 78 9.07 14.50 -16.96
CA LEU A 78 10.06 13.51 -17.35
C LEU A 78 9.72 12.91 -18.71
N THR A 79 10.74 12.61 -19.52
CA THR A 79 10.53 11.98 -20.82
C THR A 79 10.28 10.47 -20.65
N ARG A 80 9.55 9.84 -21.59
CA ARG A 80 9.33 8.38 -21.56
C ARG A 80 10.62 7.56 -21.62
N ARG A 81 11.72 8.15 -22.09
CA ARG A 81 13.04 7.50 -22.11
C ARG A 81 13.60 7.27 -20.70
N ALA A 82 13.16 8.07 -19.74
CA ALA A 82 13.47 7.96 -18.32
C ALA A 82 12.53 7.01 -17.56
N ASN A 83 11.62 6.29 -18.23
CA ASN A 83 10.88 5.18 -17.60
C ASN A 83 11.85 4.10 -17.13
N HIS A 84 11.54 3.39 -16.05
CA HIS A 84 12.43 2.38 -15.45
C HIS A 84 13.83 2.95 -15.20
N PRO A 85 13.96 4.00 -14.38
CA PRO A 85 15.26 4.52 -13.99
C PRO A 85 15.99 3.50 -13.12
N ASP A 86 17.32 3.47 -13.19
CA ASP A 86 18.12 2.67 -12.26
C ASP A 86 18.43 3.48 -10.99
N ALA A 87 18.59 4.80 -11.12
CA ALA A 87 18.78 5.70 -9.97
C ALA A 87 18.35 7.14 -10.30
N ALA A 88 18.05 7.92 -9.27
CA ALA A 88 17.79 9.35 -9.41
C ALA A 88 18.30 10.13 -8.20
N PHE A 89 18.74 11.37 -8.41
CA PHE A 89 19.15 12.28 -7.34
C PHE A 89 19.11 13.73 -7.84
N THR A 90 19.07 14.68 -6.92
CA THR A 90 18.99 16.11 -7.25
C THR A 90 20.28 16.80 -6.83
N LEU A 91 20.93 17.47 -7.76
CA LEU A 91 22.13 18.28 -7.52
C LEU A 91 21.78 19.58 -6.75
N THR A 92 22.79 20.23 -6.18
CA THR A 92 22.65 21.45 -5.36
C THR A 92 22.01 22.64 -6.09
N ASN A 93 21.98 22.64 -7.42
CA ASN A 93 21.34 23.65 -8.27
C ASN A 93 19.91 23.26 -8.71
N ASP A 94 19.23 22.39 -7.97
CA ASP A 94 17.88 21.86 -8.27
C ASP A 94 17.78 21.16 -9.64
N ILE A 95 18.91 20.65 -10.14
CA ILE A 95 18.94 19.80 -11.32
C ILE A 95 18.72 18.36 -10.88
N LEU A 96 17.59 17.79 -11.28
CA LEU A 96 17.34 16.36 -11.16
C LEU A 96 18.15 15.61 -12.21
N VAL A 97 18.89 14.61 -11.78
CA VAL A 97 19.59 13.66 -12.64
C VAL A 97 18.88 12.31 -12.53
N ILE A 98 18.50 11.75 -13.67
CA ILE A 98 18.00 10.37 -13.78
C ILE A 98 19.06 9.55 -14.51
N LEU A 99 19.47 8.44 -13.90
CA LEU A 99 20.41 7.48 -14.46
C LEU A 99 19.64 6.26 -14.95
N LYS A 100 19.99 5.79 -16.14
CA LYS A 100 19.39 4.59 -16.74
C LYS A 100 20.38 3.98 -17.71
N GLU A 101 20.70 2.70 -17.51
CA GLU A 101 21.75 1.99 -18.22
C GLU A 101 23.05 2.80 -18.16
N CYS A 102 23.67 3.07 -19.30
CA CYS A 102 24.85 3.92 -19.40
C CYS A 102 24.50 5.41 -19.66
N LYS A 103 23.22 5.78 -19.60
CA LYS A 103 22.72 7.11 -19.96
C LYS A 103 22.34 7.91 -18.72
N TYR A 104 22.36 9.23 -18.88
CA TYR A 104 21.79 10.15 -17.91
C TYR A 104 20.90 11.19 -18.60
N PHE A 105 19.96 11.71 -17.82
CA PHE A 105 19.06 12.78 -18.21
C PHE A 105 19.05 13.84 -17.12
N LYS A 106 19.40 15.08 -17.45
CA LYS A 106 19.31 16.23 -16.54
C LYS A 106 18.03 17.00 -16.79
N TYR A 107 17.31 17.27 -15.72
CA TYR A 107 16.08 18.02 -15.73
C TYR A 107 16.20 19.23 -14.82
N SER A 108 15.73 20.39 -15.29
CA SER A 108 15.59 21.57 -14.43
C SER A 108 14.11 21.85 -14.18
N ARG A 109 13.79 22.29 -12.97
CA ARG A 109 12.46 22.81 -12.64
C ARG A 109 12.17 24.10 -13.40
N GLN A 110 10.95 24.21 -13.93
CA GLN A 110 10.40 25.41 -14.55
C GLN A 110 9.51 26.17 -13.55
N ASP A 111 9.15 27.41 -13.86
CA ASP A 111 8.30 28.27 -13.01
C ASP A 111 6.93 27.65 -12.69
N ASN A 112 6.39 26.84 -13.61
CA ASN A 112 5.13 26.10 -13.40
C ASN A 112 5.29 24.84 -12.55
N GLY A 113 6.46 24.61 -11.95
CA GLY A 113 6.81 23.46 -11.13
C GLY A 113 7.10 22.16 -11.90
N ARG A 114 6.96 22.14 -13.23
CA ARG A 114 7.28 20.97 -14.05
C ARG A 114 8.79 20.88 -14.32
N LEU A 115 9.26 19.68 -14.54
CA LEU A 115 10.63 19.40 -14.98
C LEU A 115 10.73 19.49 -16.50
N ALA A 116 11.84 20.02 -17.00
CA ALA A 116 12.15 20.05 -18.43
C ALA A 116 13.54 19.48 -18.67
N LEU A 117 13.66 18.61 -19.69
CA LEU A 117 14.94 18.03 -20.09
C LEU A 117 15.87 19.15 -20.56
N ARG A 118 17.08 19.19 -19.99
CA ARG A 118 18.13 20.13 -20.36
C ARG A 118 19.26 19.48 -21.12
N GLU A 119 19.61 18.28 -20.70
CA GLU A 119 20.79 17.57 -21.20
C GLU A 119 20.55 16.08 -21.11
N GLU A 120 21.06 15.36 -22.09
CA GLU A 120 21.17 13.91 -22.05
C GLU A 120 22.55 13.51 -22.56
N GLY A 121 23.08 12.42 -22.02
CA GLY A 121 24.40 11.94 -22.41
C GLY A 121 24.66 10.54 -21.93
N ASN A 122 25.88 10.09 -22.14
CA ASN A 122 26.38 8.80 -21.66
C ASN A 122 27.44 9.02 -20.59
N ASN A 123 27.63 8.02 -19.73
CA ASN A 123 28.73 7.95 -18.76
C ASN A 123 28.83 9.20 -17.84
N PHE A 124 27.85 9.35 -16.95
CA PHE A 124 27.76 10.50 -16.07
C PHE A 124 28.91 10.54 -15.06
N GLY A 125 29.87 11.44 -15.27
CA GLY A 125 30.96 11.69 -14.31
C GLY A 125 31.84 10.47 -14.02
N GLY A 126 31.94 9.51 -14.94
CA GLY A 126 32.73 8.27 -14.78
C GLY A 126 32.05 7.16 -13.97
N LEU A 127 30.74 7.27 -13.72
CA LEU A 127 29.99 6.22 -13.02
C LEU A 127 29.91 4.91 -13.80
N PRO A 128 29.85 3.75 -13.11
CA PRO A 128 29.46 2.50 -13.74
C PRO A 128 28.04 2.60 -14.31
N CYS A 129 27.77 1.87 -15.40
CA CYS A 129 26.42 1.77 -15.95
C CYS A 129 25.49 1.03 -14.99
N SER A 130 24.19 1.34 -15.08
CA SER A 130 23.12 0.77 -14.26
C SER A 130 23.40 0.82 -12.75
N PRO A 131 23.64 2.01 -12.19
CA PRO A 131 23.75 2.17 -10.73
C PRO A 131 22.43 1.82 -10.06
N ASP A 132 22.47 1.15 -8.91
CA ASP A 132 21.26 0.61 -8.30
C ASP A 132 20.50 1.69 -7.49
N ALA A 133 21.21 2.68 -6.95
CA ALA A 133 20.60 3.81 -6.26
C ALA A 133 21.51 5.04 -6.27
N ALA A 134 20.96 6.21 -5.99
CA ALA A 134 21.74 7.44 -5.82
C ALA A 134 21.04 8.39 -4.85
N ILE A 135 21.81 9.29 -4.24
CA ILE A 135 21.30 10.33 -3.36
C ILE A 135 22.24 11.54 -3.36
N SER A 136 21.67 12.73 -3.24
CA SER A 136 22.45 13.92 -2.88
C SER A 136 22.06 14.39 -1.49
N LEU A 137 23.08 14.58 -0.67
CA LEU A 137 23.04 15.20 0.65
C LEU A 137 23.60 16.63 0.51
N ALA A 138 23.63 17.39 1.62
CA ALA A 138 24.06 18.79 1.60
C ALA A 138 25.49 18.96 1.06
N ASP A 139 26.41 18.07 1.46
CA ASP A 139 27.84 18.20 1.17
C ASP A 139 28.39 17.10 0.26
N GLU A 140 27.55 16.12 -0.13
CA GLU A 140 28.00 14.99 -0.93
C GLU A 140 26.89 14.41 -1.81
N THR A 141 27.29 13.86 -2.95
CA THR A 141 26.44 13.04 -3.80
C THR A 141 27.02 11.64 -3.85
N LEU A 142 26.20 10.65 -3.52
CA LEU A 142 26.58 9.25 -3.44
C LEU A 142 25.78 8.44 -4.47
N VAL A 143 26.45 7.51 -5.13
CA VAL A 143 25.86 6.54 -6.05
C VAL A 143 26.27 5.14 -5.62
N PHE A 144 25.32 4.22 -5.66
CA PHE A 144 25.46 2.86 -5.16
C PHE A 144 25.40 1.89 -6.34
N LYS A 145 26.37 0.98 -6.43
CA LYS A 145 26.37 -0.09 -7.43
C LYS A 145 26.91 -1.37 -6.81
N ASP A 146 26.12 -2.42 -6.89
CA ASP A 146 26.37 -3.71 -6.28
C ASP A 146 26.65 -3.55 -4.79
N CYS A 147 27.89 -3.79 -4.35
CA CYS A 147 28.31 -3.60 -2.97
C CYS A 147 29.16 -2.33 -2.76
N SER A 148 29.36 -1.52 -3.80
CA SER A 148 30.29 -0.39 -3.82
C SER A 148 29.57 0.95 -3.75
N VAL A 149 30.21 1.91 -3.09
CA VAL A 149 29.77 3.31 -3.02
C VAL A 149 30.70 4.16 -3.88
N TRP A 150 30.12 5.12 -4.58
CA TRP A 150 30.82 6.11 -5.39
C TRP A 150 30.43 7.50 -4.90
N LYS A 151 31.42 8.35 -4.62
CA LYS A 151 31.22 9.71 -4.14
C LYS A 151 31.65 10.72 -5.18
N PHE A 152 30.82 11.75 -5.40
CA PHE A 152 31.18 12.84 -6.30
C PHE A 152 32.28 13.71 -5.68
N SER A 153 33.35 13.94 -6.45
CA SER A 153 34.47 14.81 -6.08
C SER A 153 34.36 16.13 -6.81
N ASN A 154 34.24 17.23 -6.06
CA ASN A 154 34.26 18.58 -6.61
C ASN A 154 35.62 18.95 -7.24
N THR A 155 36.71 18.32 -6.77
CA THR A 155 38.06 18.58 -7.31
C THR A 155 38.25 17.98 -8.70
N THR A 156 37.83 16.74 -8.90
CA THR A 156 37.99 16.03 -10.18
C THR A 156 36.76 16.16 -11.08
N GLN A 157 35.67 16.74 -10.59
CA GLN A 157 34.37 16.84 -11.27
C GLN A 157 33.87 15.47 -11.74
N SER A 158 34.11 14.42 -10.94
CA SER A 158 33.83 13.02 -11.28
C SER A 158 33.56 12.18 -10.03
N PHE A 159 32.96 11.02 -10.21
CA PHE A 159 32.72 10.05 -9.14
C PHE A 159 33.96 9.20 -8.91
N GLN A 160 34.29 9.00 -7.63
CA GLN A 160 35.39 8.18 -7.17
C GLN A 160 34.87 7.08 -6.23
N PRO A 161 35.48 5.88 -6.21
CA PRO A 161 35.13 4.85 -5.23
C PRO A 161 35.28 5.35 -3.78
N ASP A 162 34.30 5.06 -2.93
CA ASP A 162 34.19 5.54 -1.54
C ASP A 162 33.81 4.39 -0.57
N GLY A 163 34.44 3.23 -0.77
CA GLY A 163 34.28 2.05 0.07
C GLY A 163 33.05 1.19 -0.26
N GLY A 164 32.64 0.37 0.72
CA GLY A 164 31.57 -0.61 0.56
C GLY A 164 30.31 -0.31 1.37
N LEU A 165 29.17 -0.84 0.93
CA LEU A 165 27.89 -0.75 1.65
C LEU A 165 27.90 -1.53 2.97
N ALA A 166 28.64 -2.64 3.03
CA ALA A 166 28.71 -3.50 4.22
C ALA A 166 29.34 -2.77 5.43
N GLU A 167 30.37 -1.95 5.19
CA GLU A 167 31.03 -1.12 6.21
C GLU A 167 30.08 -0.06 6.79
N ARG A 168 29.05 0.31 6.01
CA ARG A 168 28.00 1.24 6.42
C ARG A 168 26.80 0.52 7.07
N GLY A 169 26.79 -0.82 7.14
CA GLY A 169 25.65 -1.58 7.66
C GLY A 169 24.46 -1.65 6.69
N LEU A 170 24.68 -1.48 5.39
CA LEU A 170 23.66 -1.55 4.35
C LEU A 170 23.84 -2.81 3.48
N PRO A 171 22.75 -3.36 2.92
CA PRO A 171 22.86 -4.45 1.95
C PRO A 171 23.34 -3.94 0.59
N CYS A 172 23.98 -4.83 -0.19
CA CYS A 172 24.27 -4.59 -1.60
C CYS A 172 22.98 -4.52 -2.44
N HIS A 173 23.06 -3.97 -3.67
CA HIS A 173 21.95 -3.86 -4.62
C HIS A 173 20.73 -3.16 -4.00
N LEU A 174 20.91 -1.91 -3.61
CA LEU A 174 19.80 -1.05 -3.16
C LEU A 174 18.92 -0.71 -4.36
N ASP A 175 17.61 -0.61 -4.19
CA ASP A 175 16.71 -0.20 -5.29
C ASP A 175 16.50 1.32 -5.32
N ALA A 176 16.67 2.01 -4.19
CA ALA A 176 16.58 3.47 -4.12
C ALA A 176 17.25 4.00 -2.86
N ALA A 177 17.65 5.27 -2.90
CA ALA A 177 18.09 6.03 -1.75
C ALA A 177 17.50 7.44 -1.84
N VAL A 178 17.00 7.99 -0.73
CA VAL A 178 16.44 9.34 -0.77
C VAL A 178 16.51 10.02 0.58
N ARG A 179 16.68 11.34 0.55
CA ARG A 179 16.61 12.18 1.75
C ARG A 179 15.20 12.10 2.33
N TRP A 180 15.13 11.92 3.64
CA TRP A 180 13.91 11.71 4.40
C TRP A 180 13.85 12.67 5.58
N LYS A 181 12.88 13.59 5.59
CA LYS A 181 12.83 14.69 6.57
C LYS A 181 14.17 15.50 6.56
N SER A 182 14.36 16.42 7.50
CA SER A 182 15.48 17.38 7.43
C SER A 182 16.88 16.77 7.59
N GLN A 183 17.01 15.62 8.28
CA GLN A 183 18.31 15.02 8.61
C GLN A 183 18.33 13.49 8.56
N GLN A 184 17.37 12.86 7.88
CA GLN A 184 17.39 11.41 7.70
C GLN A 184 17.55 11.06 6.23
N THR A 185 18.00 9.84 5.99
CA THR A 185 18.06 9.20 4.67
C THR A 185 17.39 7.85 4.80
N ILE A 186 16.63 7.47 3.78
CA ILE A 186 16.14 6.09 3.65
C ILE A 186 16.85 5.39 2.51
N PHE A 187 17.23 4.14 2.73
CA PHE A 187 17.77 3.23 1.74
C PHE A 187 16.78 2.09 1.56
N ILE A 188 16.42 1.76 0.32
CA ILE A 188 15.35 0.80 0.03
C ILE A 188 15.96 -0.39 -0.69
N LYS A 189 15.54 -1.60 -0.30
CA LYS A 189 15.83 -2.85 -1.01
C LYS A 189 14.67 -3.82 -0.86
N SER A 190 14.08 -4.19 -1.97
CA SER A 190 12.92 -5.07 -2.09
C SER A 190 11.78 -4.57 -1.18
N THR A 191 11.31 -5.39 -0.24
CA THR A 191 10.26 -5.03 0.73
C THR A 191 10.81 -4.43 2.02
N SER A 192 12.10 -4.10 2.05
CA SER A 192 12.79 -3.60 3.23
C SER A 192 13.38 -2.21 3.00
N PHE A 193 13.51 -1.43 4.07
CA PHE A 193 14.25 -0.19 4.04
C PHE A 193 14.98 0.09 5.35
N TRP A 194 16.05 0.88 5.29
CA TRP A 194 16.85 1.30 6.43
C TRP A 194 16.77 2.81 6.56
N LYS A 195 16.79 3.30 7.80
CA LYS A 195 16.87 4.74 8.10
C LYS A 195 18.26 5.06 8.60
N SER A 196 18.88 6.07 8.02
CA SER A 196 20.13 6.66 8.52
C SER A 196 19.85 8.07 9.01
N ALA A 197 20.19 8.34 10.26
CA ALA A 197 20.16 9.69 10.83
C ALA A 197 21.49 10.00 11.53
N HIS A 198 21.80 9.26 12.60
CA HIS A 198 23.11 9.24 13.26
C HIS A 198 23.73 7.85 13.11
N GLU A 199 22.89 6.83 13.33
CA GLU A 199 23.19 5.43 13.06
C GLU A 199 22.20 4.88 12.02
N ILE A 200 22.57 3.76 11.39
CA ILE A 200 21.67 3.03 10.50
C ILE A 200 20.80 2.08 11.33
N THR A 201 19.49 2.19 11.14
CA THR A 201 18.48 1.35 11.80
C THR A 201 17.62 0.64 10.75
N GLY A 202 17.18 -0.58 11.06
CA GLY A 202 16.38 -1.43 10.17
C GLY A 202 16.88 -2.88 10.15
N PRO A 203 16.37 -3.71 9.21
CA PRO A 203 15.39 -3.37 8.18
C PRO A 203 13.98 -3.12 8.75
N TYR A 204 13.32 -2.08 8.24
CA TYR A 204 11.89 -1.83 8.36
C TYR A 204 11.17 -2.33 7.10
N HIS A 205 9.87 -2.56 7.15
CA HIS A 205 9.12 -3.04 5.99
C HIS A 205 8.60 -1.87 5.15
N THR A 206 8.73 -1.88 3.82
CA THR A 206 8.32 -0.77 2.92
C THR A 206 6.85 -0.37 3.05
N ASP A 207 6.04 -1.26 3.59
CA ASP A 207 4.64 -0.97 3.91
C ASP A 207 4.52 0.18 4.94
N ASP A 208 5.54 0.45 5.75
CA ASP A 208 5.53 1.59 6.67
C ASP A 208 5.68 2.95 5.96
N LEU A 209 6.03 2.95 4.66
CA LEU A 209 6.15 4.17 3.84
C LEU A 209 4.79 4.70 3.35
N ASN A 210 3.68 3.98 3.53
CA ASN A 210 2.33 4.42 3.12
C ASN A 210 2.16 4.72 1.61
N LEU A 211 2.86 4.00 0.72
CA LEU A 211 2.70 4.08 -0.74
C LEU A 211 1.51 3.23 -1.25
N CYS A 212 0.30 3.55 -0.79
CA CYS A 212 -0.89 2.73 -1.03
C CYS A 212 -1.39 2.67 -2.46
N SER A 213 -1.04 3.59 -3.35
CA SER A 213 -1.48 3.59 -4.74
C SER A 213 -0.76 2.55 -5.61
N TRP A 214 0.32 1.98 -5.08
CA TRP A 214 1.07 0.89 -5.69
C TRP A 214 0.80 -0.42 -4.96
N TYR A 215 0.83 -1.51 -5.72
CA TYR A 215 0.91 -2.86 -5.15
C TYR A 215 2.37 -3.25 -5.16
N LEU A 216 3.10 -2.99 -4.08
CA LEU A 216 4.53 -3.28 -4.04
C LEU A 216 4.78 -4.78 -4.01
N CYS A 217 5.70 -5.24 -4.86
CA CYS A 217 6.01 -6.67 -5.00
C CYS A 217 6.44 -7.26 -3.65
N GLY A 218 5.83 -8.38 -3.25
CA GLY A 218 6.14 -9.09 -2.01
C GLY A 218 5.42 -8.58 -0.74
N GLU A 219 4.72 -7.44 -0.77
CA GLU A 219 4.07 -6.90 0.44
C GLU A 219 2.81 -7.68 0.87
N ALA A 220 2.21 -8.47 -0.02
CA ALA A 220 0.89 -9.03 0.25
C ALA A 220 0.63 -10.41 -0.37
N ASP A 221 1.67 -11.21 -0.56
CA ASP A 221 1.54 -12.58 -1.10
C ASP A 221 0.60 -13.44 -0.22
N TRP A 222 0.57 -13.17 1.09
CA TRP A 222 -0.36 -13.79 2.02
C TRP A 222 -1.84 -13.52 1.68
N MET A 223 -2.18 -12.41 0.99
CA MET A 223 -3.55 -12.12 0.57
C MET A 223 -4.10 -13.12 -0.43
N THR A 224 -3.27 -14.01 -0.98
CA THR A 224 -3.71 -15.05 -1.91
C THR A 224 -3.92 -16.40 -1.23
N GLN A 225 -3.53 -16.53 0.04
CA GLN A 225 -3.61 -17.80 0.77
C GLN A 225 -5.07 -18.19 1.04
N ARG A 226 -5.35 -19.48 0.89
CA ARG A 226 -6.66 -20.06 1.21
C ARG A 226 -6.74 -20.38 2.69
N ASN A 227 -7.85 -19.99 3.31
CA ASN A 227 -8.09 -20.27 4.73
C ASN A 227 -8.54 -21.73 4.92
N ARG A 228 -7.79 -22.48 5.73
CA ARG A 228 -7.99 -23.92 5.99
C ARG A 228 -8.47 -24.24 7.42
N GLY A 229 -8.81 -23.23 8.21
CA GLY A 229 -9.31 -23.42 9.59
C GLY A 229 -10.75 -23.90 9.68
N ARG A 230 -11.18 -24.25 10.90
CA ARG A 230 -12.58 -24.50 11.23
C ARG A 230 -13.41 -23.26 10.89
N LEU A 231 -14.35 -23.42 9.96
CA LEU A 231 -15.05 -22.28 9.35
C LEU A 231 -16.12 -21.71 10.29
N GLU A 232 -15.85 -20.52 10.81
CA GLU A 232 -16.77 -19.66 11.58
C GLU A 232 -16.74 -18.29 10.92
N CYS A 233 -17.88 -17.67 10.63
CA CYS A 233 -17.91 -16.43 9.84
C CYS A 233 -18.31 -15.29 10.77
N ASN A 234 -17.45 -14.29 10.91
CA ASN A 234 -17.62 -13.20 11.88
C ASN A 234 -17.93 -13.73 13.30
N GLY A 235 -17.14 -14.71 13.74
CA GLY A 235 -17.23 -15.31 15.08
C GLY A 235 -18.31 -16.37 15.30
N ASP A 236 -19.21 -16.63 14.34
CA ASP A 236 -20.28 -17.64 14.52
C ASP A 236 -20.51 -18.50 13.26
N LYS A 237 -20.57 -19.83 13.45
CA LYS A 237 -20.84 -20.81 12.38
C LYS A 237 -22.22 -20.62 11.72
N ARG A 238 -23.21 -20.07 12.43
CA ARG A 238 -24.57 -19.82 11.93
C ARG A 238 -24.55 -18.75 10.83
N PHE A 239 -23.74 -17.71 11.00
CA PHE A 239 -23.60 -16.63 10.02
C PHE A 239 -23.03 -17.11 8.69
N CYS A 240 -22.24 -18.18 8.68
CA CYS A 240 -21.69 -18.73 7.46
C CYS A 240 -22.73 -19.17 6.41
N GLN A 241 -23.98 -19.44 6.79
CA GLN A 241 -25.04 -19.81 5.84
C GLN A 241 -25.84 -18.61 5.31
N LEU A 242 -25.73 -17.47 5.99
CA LEU A 242 -26.42 -16.25 5.63
C LEU A 242 -25.71 -15.57 4.46
N ARG A 243 -26.48 -14.89 3.61
CA ARG A 243 -25.99 -13.97 2.60
C ARG A 243 -25.67 -12.63 3.23
N LEU A 244 -24.87 -11.80 2.57
CA LEU A 244 -24.54 -10.46 3.07
C LEU A 244 -25.80 -9.66 3.47
N ASN A 245 -26.83 -9.67 2.61
CA ASN A 245 -28.10 -8.97 2.86
C ASN A 245 -29.03 -9.69 3.85
N GLN A 246 -28.56 -10.71 4.55
CA GLN A 246 -29.30 -11.42 5.60
C GLN A 246 -28.58 -11.29 6.96
N VAL A 247 -27.55 -10.45 7.05
CA VAL A 247 -26.75 -10.22 8.26
C VAL A 247 -26.75 -8.73 8.56
N THR A 248 -27.04 -8.38 9.81
CA THR A 248 -26.77 -7.03 10.33
C THR A 248 -25.32 -6.97 10.79
N LEU A 249 -24.54 -6.06 10.20
CA LEU A 249 -23.16 -5.82 10.59
C LEU A 249 -23.13 -4.63 11.56
N PRO A 250 -22.54 -4.78 12.76
CA PRO A 250 -22.30 -3.64 13.63
C PRO A 250 -21.36 -2.66 12.91
N GLY A 251 -21.72 -1.38 12.94
CA GLY A 251 -21.12 -0.38 12.06
C GLY A 251 -20.88 0.96 12.73
N LEU A 252 -20.04 1.77 12.08
CA LEU A 252 -19.71 3.13 12.51
C LEU A 252 -19.93 4.10 11.36
N HIS A 253 -20.63 5.19 11.63
CA HIS A 253 -20.73 6.35 10.76
C HIS A 253 -19.49 7.23 10.95
N ASN A 254 -18.96 7.76 9.84
CA ASN A 254 -17.73 8.56 9.78
C ASN A 254 -16.55 7.85 10.47
N ALA A 255 -16.42 6.55 10.23
CA ALA A 255 -15.45 5.65 10.87
C ALA A 255 -14.00 6.12 10.75
N GLY A 256 -13.71 6.93 9.72
CA GLY A 256 -12.41 7.55 9.48
C GLY A 256 -12.19 8.90 10.15
N ALA A 257 -13.12 9.45 10.94
CA ALA A 257 -12.95 10.77 11.56
C ALA A 257 -12.20 10.68 12.91
N GLY A 258 -10.87 10.92 12.88
CA GLY A 258 -10.00 10.99 14.05
C GLY A 258 -9.40 9.65 14.50
N PHE A 259 -9.34 8.67 13.59
CA PHE A 259 -8.77 7.34 13.86
C PHE A 259 -7.23 7.33 13.92
N ASP A 260 -6.59 8.38 13.39
CA ASP A 260 -5.14 8.47 13.15
C ASP A 260 -4.48 9.66 13.87
N GLY A 261 -5.05 10.06 15.02
CA GLY A 261 -4.54 11.16 15.84
C GLY A 261 -5.56 12.28 16.07
N GLY A 262 -5.21 13.23 16.93
CA GLY A 262 -6.09 14.33 17.32
C GLY A 262 -6.23 15.37 16.23
N LEU A 263 -7.48 15.79 15.99
CA LEU A 263 -7.80 17.01 15.28
C LEU A 263 -7.37 18.19 16.16
N PHE A 264 -6.82 19.25 15.57
CA PHE A 264 -6.35 20.51 16.19
C PHE A 264 -6.69 20.71 17.69
N TYR A 265 -5.68 21.05 18.51
CA TYR A 265 -5.82 21.36 19.94
C TYR A 265 -7.04 22.28 20.21
N GLY A 266 -8.03 21.75 20.93
CA GLY A 266 -9.24 22.49 21.34
C GLY A 266 -10.52 22.16 20.58
N VAL A 267 -10.46 21.51 19.40
CA VAL A 267 -11.66 21.10 18.63
C VAL A 267 -11.80 19.59 18.49
N ASP A 268 -10.84 18.78 18.97
CA ASP A 268 -10.87 17.32 18.85
C ASP A 268 -12.19 16.71 19.34
N CYS A 269 -12.68 17.12 20.50
CA CYS A 269 -13.94 16.60 21.07
C CYS A 269 -15.18 16.89 20.21
N TRP A 270 -15.16 17.95 19.40
CA TRP A 270 -16.31 18.38 18.60
C TRP A 270 -16.37 17.71 17.22
N VAL A 271 -15.26 17.15 16.76
CA VAL A 271 -15.09 16.75 15.37
C VAL A 271 -14.68 15.28 15.26
N ARG A 272 -14.04 14.74 16.31
CA ARG A 272 -13.65 13.36 16.38
C ARG A 272 -14.86 12.48 16.70
N ASN A 273 -15.22 11.64 15.74
CA ASN A 273 -16.30 10.68 15.95
C ASN A 273 -15.78 9.41 16.64
N HIS A 274 -14.50 9.07 16.45
CA HIS A 274 -13.93 7.83 17.00
C HIS A 274 -12.57 8.06 17.64
N ALA A 275 -12.41 7.58 18.89
CA ALA A 275 -11.14 7.63 19.63
C ALA A 275 -10.16 6.48 19.30
N ARG A 276 -10.65 5.47 18.57
CA ARG A 276 -9.94 4.22 18.30
C ARG A 276 -9.43 4.18 16.87
N SER A 277 -8.30 3.52 16.66
CA SER A 277 -7.83 3.22 15.32
C SER A 277 -8.78 2.26 14.61
N ILE A 278 -8.75 2.21 13.28
CA ILE A 278 -9.59 1.30 12.48
C ILE A 278 -9.32 -0.16 12.87
N LEU A 279 -8.06 -0.53 13.11
CA LEU A 279 -7.71 -1.86 13.59
C LEU A 279 -8.40 -2.16 14.94
N GLN A 280 -8.38 -1.23 15.88
CA GLN A 280 -9.04 -1.40 17.19
C GLN A 280 -10.56 -1.48 17.05
N GLN A 281 -11.17 -0.63 16.21
CA GLN A 281 -12.62 -0.68 15.93
C GLN A 281 -13.01 -2.06 15.39
N LEU A 282 -12.25 -2.60 14.44
CA LEU A 282 -12.45 -3.95 13.90
C LEU A 282 -12.23 -5.04 14.97
N GLN A 283 -11.21 -4.92 15.81
CA GLN A 283 -10.98 -5.88 16.91
C GLN A 283 -12.12 -5.89 17.94
N LEU A 284 -12.80 -4.76 18.14
CA LEU A 284 -13.97 -4.63 19.02
C LEU A 284 -15.28 -5.17 18.41
N GLY A 285 -15.24 -5.73 17.20
CA GLY A 285 -16.39 -6.39 16.58
C GLY A 285 -17.08 -5.57 15.50
N ILE A 286 -16.64 -4.35 15.18
CA ILE A 286 -17.18 -3.56 14.06
C ILE A 286 -16.87 -4.25 12.73
N ARG A 287 -17.85 -4.35 11.84
CA ARG A 287 -17.71 -5.00 10.52
C ARG A 287 -18.25 -4.15 9.36
N TYR A 288 -18.81 -2.99 9.66
CA TYR A 288 -19.27 -2.01 8.68
C TYR A 288 -18.61 -0.65 8.98
N LEU A 289 -17.87 -0.12 8.01
CA LEU A 289 -17.22 1.19 8.14
C LEU A 289 -17.83 2.11 7.09
N ASP A 290 -18.52 3.14 7.55
CA ASP A 290 -19.03 4.21 6.71
C ASP A 290 -18.12 5.42 6.79
N ILE A 291 -17.63 5.87 5.64
CA ILE A 291 -16.44 6.71 5.51
C ILE A 291 -16.75 7.88 4.58
N ASP A 292 -16.77 9.08 5.14
CA ASP A 292 -16.69 10.30 4.34
C ASP A 292 -15.28 10.37 3.78
N SER A 293 -15.18 10.62 2.47
CA SER A 293 -13.89 10.68 1.79
C SER A 293 -13.75 11.99 1.04
N SER A 294 -12.54 12.54 1.06
CA SER A 294 -12.22 13.80 0.42
C SER A 294 -10.84 13.76 -0.22
N TYR A 295 -10.67 14.63 -1.22
CA TYR A 295 -9.41 14.86 -1.91
C TYR A 295 -8.77 16.14 -1.34
N HIS A 296 -7.44 16.21 -1.27
CA HIS A 296 -6.64 17.37 -0.80
C HIS A 296 -6.73 17.79 0.68
N SER A 297 -7.88 17.68 1.35
CA SER A 297 -8.05 18.08 2.77
C SER A 297 -7.05 17.37 3.70
N CYS A 298 -6.76 16.11 3.39
CA CYS A 298 -5.96 15.19 4.19
C CYS A 298 -4.70 14.63 3.52
N SER A 299 -4.65 14.60 2.20
CA SER A 299 -3.56 14.09 1.33
C SER A 299 -4.15 13.92 -0.09
N VAL A 300 -3.61 13.05 -0.96
CA VAL A 300 -4.35 12.58 -2.16
C VAL A 300 -5.72 12.05 -1.76
N LEU A 301 -5.81 11.31 -0.64
CA LEU A 301 -7.05 10.67 -0.26
C LEU A 301 -7.11 10.48 1.25
N GLY A 302 -8.06 11.17 1.87
CA GLY A 302 -8.31 11.03 3.29
C GLY A 302 -9.77 10.80 3.62
N SER A 303 -9.98 10.46 4.89
CA SER A 303 -11.28 10.49 5.52
C SER A 303 -11.51 11.87 6.13
N ASN A 304 -12.76 12.30 6.15
CA ASN A 304 -13.14 13.57 6.74
C ASN A 304 -14.35 13.41 7.67
N HIS A 305 -14.63 14.51 8.35
CA HIS A 305 -15.94 14.81 8.90
C HIS A 305 -16.14 16.31 8.62
N ASN A 306 -17.07 16.65 7.73
CA ASN A 306 -17.15 17.97 7.13
C ASN A 306 -15.82 18.40 6.46
N SER A 307 -15.25 19.54 6.84
CA SER A 307 -14.01 20.09 6.29
C SER A 307 -12.74 19.64 7.03
N LEU A 308 -12.87 18.76 8.02
CA LEU A 308 -11.77 18.41 8.93
C LEU A 308 -11.23 17.01 8.70
N CYS A 309 -9.91 16.88 8.83
CA CYS A 309 -9.18 15.73 8.36
C CYS A 309 -9.11 14.59 9.39
N GLY A 310 -9.74 13.46 9.10
CA GLY A 310 -9.78 12.30 9.99
C GLY A 310 -8.58 11.35 9.89
N GLY A 311 -7.80 11.45 8.81
CA GLY A 311 -6.62 10.62 8.54
C GLY A 311 -6.52 10.22 7.06
N SER A 312 -5.44 9.52 6.67
CA SER A 312 -5.32 9.03 5.28
C SER A 312 -6.09 7.72 5.07
N ILE A 313 -6.79 7.60 3.93
CA ILE A 313 -7.44 6.33 3.56
C ILE A 313 -6.42 5.20 3.45
N CYS A 314 -5.20 5.51 2.99
CA CYS A 314 -4.09 4.56 2.95
C CYS A 314 -3.88 3.84 4.29
N ARG A 315 -3.73 4.59 5.39
CA ARG A 315 -3.54 4.00 6.72
C ARG A 315 -4.75 3.18 7.16
N MET A 316 -5.98 3.65 6.90
CA MET A 316 -7.20 2.88 7.17
C MET A 316 -7.21 1.54 6.42
N LEU A 317 -6.85 1.54 5.13
CA LEU A 317 -6.80 0.32 4.32
C LEU A 317 -5.71 -0.64 4.81
N LYS A 318 -4.54 -0.15 5.24
CA LYS A 318 -3.50 -1.00 5.84
C LYS A 318 -3.93 -1.63 7.16
N GLN A 319 -4.58 -0.85 8.03
CA GLN A 319 -5.15 -1.37 9.28
C GLN A 319 -6.24 -2.42 9.02
N THR A 320 -7.10 -2.17 8.04
CA THR A 320 -8.12 -3.12 7.57
C THR A 320 -7.49 -4.39 7.02
N ARG A 321 -6.46 -4.25 6.19
CA ARG A 321 -5.71 -5.36 5.61
C ARG A 321 -5.05 -6.20 6.70
N LYS A 322 -4.40 -5.58 7.68
CA LYS A 322 -3.80 -6.25 8.84
C LYS A 322 -4.85 -7.02 9.64
N PHE A 323 -5.99 -6.41 9.94
CA PHE A 323 -7.08 -7.11 10.62
C PHE A 323 -7.52 -8.37 9.85
N LEU A 324 -7.69 -8.26 8.53
CA LEU A 324 -8.11 -9.38 7.70
C LEU A 324 -7.03 -10.47 7.57
N SER A 325 -5.74 -10.13 7.65
CA SER A 325 -4.65 -11.12 7.67
C SER A 325 -4.69 -11.97 8.94
N GLU A 326 -4.88 -11.32 10.08
CA GLU A 326 -4.95 -11.95 11.39
C GLU A 326 -6.28 -12.69 11.61
N ASN A 327 -7.34 -12.27 10.90
CA ASN A 327 -8.69 -12.80 11.07
C ASN A 327 -9.24 -13.35 9.73
N PRO A 328 -8.80 -14.55 9.30
CA PRO A 328 -9.07 -15.11 7.97
C PRO A 328 -10.56 -15.38 7.66
N HIS A 329 -11.41 -15.50 8.68
CA HIS A 329 -12.82 -15.79 8.50
C HIS A 329 -13.75 -14.60 8.68
N GLU A 330 -13.16 -13.40 8.78
CA GLU A 330 -13.90 -12.15 8.89
C GLU A 330 -14.29 -11.61 7.52
N VAL A 331 -15.49 -11.06 7.47
CA VAL A 331 -16.10 -10.37 6.33
C VAL A 331 -16.49 -8.97 6.78
N ILE A 332 -16.10 -7.97 6.00
CA ILE A 332 -16.36 -6.56 6.27
C ILE A 332 -17.02 -5.86 5.10
N ALA A 333 -17.71 -4.76 5.39
CA ALA A 333 -18.23 -3.82 4.43
C ALA A 333 -17.56 -2.44 4.62
N LEU A 334 -17.09 -1.86 3.53
CA LEU A 334 -16.56 -0.50 3.45
C LEU A 334 -17.50 0.33 2.59
N THR A 335 -18.10 1.35 3.16
CA THR A 335 -18.96 2.31 2.45
C THR A 335 -18.24 3.64 2.37
N PHE A 336 -18.13 4.18 1.16
CA PHE A 336 -17.63 5.51 0.88
C PHE A 336 -18.82 6.32 0.39
N ASN A 337 -19.46 7.03 1.32
CA ASN A 337 -20.85 7.44 1.23
C ASN A 337 -21.09 8.69 0.37
N HIS A 338 -22.34 9.12 0.38
CA HIS A 338 -22.85 10.29 -0.32
C HIS A 338 -22.23 11.63 0.10
N GLU A 339 -21.50 11.71 1.23
CA GLU A 339 -20.74 12.90 1.64
C GLU A 339 -19.34 12.96 1.00
N MET A 340 -19.05 12.07 0.05
CA MET A 340 -17.83 12.10 -0.76
C MET A 340 -17.66 13.45 -1.48
N GLN A 341 -16.57 14.14 -1.16
CA GLN A 341 -16.17 15.39 -1.81
C GLN A 341 -15.29 15.10 -3.03
N ASP A 342 -15.26 15.99 -4.03
CA ASP A 342 -14.41 15.88 -5.22
C ASP A 342 -14.49 14.51 -5.90
N VAL A 343 -15.72 14.03 -6.13
CA VAL A 343 -16.03 12.66 -6.59
C VAL A 343 -15.17 12.22 -7.79
N ASP A 344 -14.92 13.12 -8.75
CA ASP A 344 -14.11 12.85 -9.94
C ASP A 344 -12.62 12.57 -9.64
N LEU A 345 -12.11 13.07 -8.51
CA LEU A 345 -10.74 12.83 -8.05
C LEU A 345 -10.68 11.67 -7.04
N VAL A 346 -11.64 11.63 -6.10
CA VAL A 346 -11.71 10.59 -5.07
C VAL A 346 -11.95 9.21 -5.67
N ILE A 347 -12.93 9.03 -6.55
CA ILE A 347 -13.28 7.70 -7.09
C ILE A 347 -12.08 7.03 -7.76
N PRO A 348 -11.34 7.68 -8.69
CA PRO A 348 -10.15 7.07 -9.28
C PRO A 348 -9.06 6.74 -8.26
N ALA A 349 -8.74 7.66 -7.34
CA ALA A 349 -7.70 7.48 -6.34
C ALA A 349 -8.03 6.36 -5.34
N LEU A 350 -9.24 6.40 -4.77
CA LEU A 350 -9.76 5.40 -3.85
C LEU A 350 -9.78 4.01 -4.48
N THR A 351 -10.23 3.91 -5.73
CA THR A 351 -10.27 2.64 -6.44
C THR A 351 -8.88 2.07 -6.67
N ARG A 352 -7.91 2.93 -6.98
CA ARG A 352 -6.51 2.53 -7.11
C ARG A 352 -6.01 1.94 -5.79
N GLN A 353 -6.17 2.68 -4.68
CA GLN A 353 -5.72 2.23 -3.35
C GLN A 353 -6.46 0.98 -2.84
N LEU A 354 -7.77 0.85 -3.06
CA LEU A 354 -8.50 -0.37 -2.71
C LEU A 354 -8.01 -1.57 -3.51
N LYS A 355 -7.74 -1.39 -4.81
CA LYS A 355 -7.26 -2.48 -5.66
C LYS A 355 -5.85 -2.93 -5.26
N SER A 356 -4.94 -2.02 -4.98
CA SER A 356 -3.58 -2.35 -4.56
C SER A 356 -3.55 -2.95 -3.15
N GLN A 357 -4.30 -2.38 -2.21
CA GLN A 357 -4.22 -2.78 -0.80
C GLN A 357 -5.12 -3.97 -0.47
N LEU A 358 -6.27 -4.13 -1.13
CA LEU A 358 -7.25 -5.17 -0.80
C LEU A 358 -7.68 -6.03 -2.00
N GLY A 359 -7.10 -5.84 -3.19
CA GLY A 359 -7.54 -6.40 -4.47
C GLY A 359 -7.96 -7.89 -4.46
N PRO A 360 -7.11 -8.81 -3.96
CA PRO A 360 -7.47 -10.22 -3.84
C PRO A 360 -8.75 -10.45 -3.02
N MET A 361 -9.03 -9.60 -2.03
CA MET A 361 -10.17 -9.70 -1.11
C MET A 361 -11.45 -9.00 -1.57
N LEU A 362 -11.39 -8.13 -2.57
CA LEU A 362 -12.54 -7.38 -3.07
C LEU A 362 -13.58 -8.32 -3.68
N ASN A 363 -14.81 -8.31 -3.14
CA ASN A 363 -15.89 -9.18 -3.58
C ASN A 363 -16.57 -8.66 -4.84
N ASN A 364 -16.67 -9.50 -5.87
CA ASN A 364 -17.33 -9.17 -7.14
C ASN A 364 -18.50 -10.11 -7.49
N LYS A 365 -18.90 -11.00 -6.57
CA LYS A 365 -19.79 -12.13 -6.89
C LYS A 365 -21.20 -11.66 -7.27
N PHE A 366 -21.77 -10.72 -6.51
CA PHE A 366 -23.11 -10.17 -6.77
C PHE A 366 -23.25 -9.66 -8.21
N ARG A 367 -22.25 -8.90 -8.69
CA ARG A 367 -22.27 -8.22 -10.00
C ARG A 367 -21.89 -9.12 -11.17
N LEU A 368 -21.32 -10.30 -10.91
CA LEU A 368 -20.95 -11.29 -11.93
C LEU A 368 -22.03 -12.36 -12.12
N TRP A 369 -22.91 -12.56 -11.14
CA TRP A 369 -23.94 -13.59 -11.20
C TRP A 369 -25.19 -13.05 -11.90
N ARG A 370 -25.73 -13.84 -12.85
CA ARG A 370 -26.93 -13.46 -13.64
C ARG A 370 -28.14 -13.13 -12.77
N GLU A 371 -28.29 -13.84 -11.66
CA GLU A 371 -29.40 -13.66 -10.71
C GLU A 371 -29.20 -12.50 -9.74
N GLN A 372 -28.04 -11.82 -9.77
CA GLN A 372 -27.68 -10.73 -8.85
C GLN A 372 -27.95 -11.10 -7.37
N ARG A 373 -27.44 -12.25 -6.95
CA ARG A 373 -27.60 -12.74 -5.57
C ARG A 373 -26.33 -12.50 -4.78
N TRP A 374 -26.47 -11.94 -3.58
CA TRP A 374 -25.37 -11.80 -2.63
C TRP A 374 -24.80 -13.18 -2.27
N PRO A 375 -23.47 -13.35 -2.23
CA PRO A 375 -22.87 -14.61 -1.83
C PRO A 375 -23.14 -14.88 -0.35
N LYS A 376 -23.15 -16.17 0.02
CA LYS A 376 -23.12 -16.54 1.45
C LYS A 376 -21.77 -16.14 2.06
N LEU A 377 -21.74 -15.82 3.35
CA LEU A 377 -20.49 -15.47 4.04
C LEU A 377 -19.43 -16.58 3.94
N ARG A 378 -19.83 -17.86 4.02
CA ARG A 378 -18.90 -18.98 3.76
C ARG A 378 -18.24 -18.95 2.40
N GLN A 379 -18.95 -18.50 1.36
CA GLN A 379 -18.41 -18.43 0.01
C GLN A 379 -17.41 -17.28 -0.08
N ALA A 380 -17.74 -16.13 0.51
CA ALA A 380 -16.83 -15.00 0.63
C ALA A 380 -15.52 -15.41 1.33
N VAL A 381 -15.60 -16.05 2.50
CA VAL A 381 -14.42 -16.53 3.25
C VAL A 381 -13.61 -17.55 2.44
N ARG A 382 -14.24 -18.61 1.93
CA ARG A 382 -13.54 -19.69 1.21
C ARG A 382 -12.86 -19.25 -0.08
N THR A 383 -13.41 -18.23 -0.74
CA THR A 383 -12.84 -17.68 -1.98
C THR A 383 -11.92 -16.48 -1.74
N ASN A 384 -11.69 -16.13 -0.46
CA ASN A 384 -11.04 -14.90 -0.03
C ASN A 384 -11.60 -13.67 -0.75
N LYS A 385 -12.92 -13.54 -0.81
CA LYS A 385 -13.66 -12.39 -1.37
C LYS A 385 -14.46 -11.73 -0.25
N ARG A 386 -13.75 -11.23 0.75
CA ARG A 386 -14.26 -10.92 2.09
C ARG A 386 -14.53 -9.43 2.33
N VAL A 387 -14.17 -8.57 1.38
CA VAL A 387 -14.37 -7.12 1.47
C VAL A 387 -15.45 -6.72 0.48
N PHE A 388 -16.55 -6.19 0.99
CA PHE A 388 -17.61 -5.61 0.18
C PHE A 388 -17.46 -4.10 0.16
N VAL A 389 -17.46 -3.48 -1.03
CA VAL A 389 -17.24 -2.05 -1.18
C VAL A 389 -18.47 -1.39 -1.79
N PHE A 390 -18.94 -0.33 -1.14
CA PHE A 390 -20.08 0.47 -1.56
C PHE A 390 -19.62 1.92 -1.77
N TYR A 391 -19.96 2.49 -2.92
CA TYR A 391 -19.70 3.91 -3.22
C TYR A 391 -21.01 4.68 -3.27
N THR A 392 -20.92 6.00 -3.06
CA THR A 392 -21.97 6.99 -3.30
C THR A 392 -22.81 6.68 -4.56
N PRO A 393 -24.14 6.91 -4.54
CA PRO A 393 -25.00 6.72 -5.69
C PRO A 393 -24.54 7.47 -6.95
N ALA A 394 -23.77 8.55 -6.81
CA ALA A 394 -23.19 9.30 -7.93
C ALA A 394 -22.37 8.41 -8.90
N VAL A 395 -21.79 7.31 -8.41
CA VAL A 395 -21.05 6.32 -9.23
C VAL A 395 -21.94 5.66 -10.29
N GLN A 396 -23.26 5.66 -10.12
CA GLN A 396 -24.22 5.08 -11.07
C GLN A 396 -24.74 6.10 -12.08
N ASN A 397 -24.78 7.38 -11.71
CA ASN A 397 -25.54 8.41 -12.40
C ASN A 397 -24.68 9.23 -13.38
N GLU A 398 -23.39 9.42 -13.09
CA GLU A 398 -22.51 10.17 -13.99
C GLU A 398 -22.11 9.36 -15.23
N PRO A 399 -22.01 9.94 -16.44
CA PRO A 399 -21.62 9.19 -17.65
C PRO A 399 -20.26 8.47 -17.52
N TYR A 400 -19.29 9.13 -16.88
CA TYR A 400 -17.99 8.54 -16.56
C TYR A 400 -18.13 7.49 -15.45
N GLY A 401 -18.84 7.82 -14.36
CA GLY A 401 -19.13 6.95 -13.22
C GLY A 401 -19.79 5.64 -13.65
N ASN A 402 -20.82 5.68 -14.48
CA ASN A 402 -21.57 4.52 -14.93
C ASN A 402 -20.71 3.55 -15.74
N ARG A 403 -19.90 4.06 -16.69
CA ARG A 403 -18.96 3.21 -17.44
C ARG A 403 -17.93 2.56 -16.52
N PHE A 404 -17.41 3.35 -15.58
CA PHE A 404 -16.46 2.91 -14.57
C PHE A 404 -17.06 1.81 -13.66
N TYR A 405 -18.24 2.06 -13.09
CA TYR A 405 -19.03 1.17 -12.25
C TYR A 405 -19.39 -0.15 -12.95
N ARG A 406 -19.71 -0.09 -14.24
CA ARG A 406 -19.98 -1.29 -15.04
C ARG A 406 -18.74 -2.15 -15.23
N ARG A 407 -17.55 -1.57 -15.31
CA ARG A 407 -16.27 -2.29 -15.46
C ARG A 407 -15.75 -2.84 -14.14
N LYS A 408 -15.89 -2.11 -13.04
CA LYS A 408 -15.42 -2.51 -11.71
C LYS A 408 -16.49 -3.31 -10.97
N LYS A 409 -16.61 -4.61 -11.28
CA LYS A 409 -17.65 -5.51 -10.74
C LYS A 409 -17.60 -5.72 -9.22
N TRP A 410 -16.56 -5.28 -8.53
CA TRP A 410 -16.47 -5.33 -7.06
C TRP A 410 -17.00 -4.08 -6.36
N ILE A 411 -17.37 -3.05 -7.11
CA ILE A 411 -18.00 -1.84 -6.57
C ILE A 411 -19.51 -2.03 -6.60
N HIS A 412 -20.14 -1.73 -5.46
CA HIS A 412 -21.58 -1.72 -5.26
C HIS A 412 -22.07 -0.29 -4.99
N SER A 413 -23.37 -0.06 -5.10
CA SER A 413 -23.94 1.25 -4.79
C SER A 413 -24.36 1.28 -3.34
N GLU A 414 -24.06 2.37 -2.64
CA GLU A 414 -24.52 2.66 -1.28
C GLU A 414 -26.05 2.58 -1.17
N SER A 415 -26.81 2.79 -2.26
CA SER A 415 -28.27 2.61 -2.25
C SER A 415 -28.76 1.19 -1.90
N TRP A 416 -27.85 0.22 -1.80
CA TRP A 416 -28.14 -1.14 -1.32
C TRP A 416 -27.84 -1.35 0.15
N VAL A 417 -27.30 -0.34 0.83
CA VAL A 417 -27.08 -0.31 2.26
C VAL A 417 -28.28 0.39 2.90
N GLY A 418 -28.74 -0.14 4.02
CA GLY A 418 -29.82 0.45 4.79
C GLY A 418 -29.67 0.12 6.27
N SER A 419 -30.12 1.03 7.13
CA SER A 419 -30.23 0.74 8.56
C SER A 419 -31.29 -0.33 8.80
N THR A 420 -30.92 -1.37 9.56
CA THR A 420 -31.89 -2.36 10.06
C THR A 420 -32.52 -1.91 11.38
N TRP A 421 -32.12 -0.74 11.88
CA TRP A 421 -32.53 -0.16 13.14
C TRP A 421 -33.32 1.13 12.95
N ARG A 422 -34.35 1.32 13.78
CA ARG A 422 -35.01 2.61 13.92
C ARG A 422 -34.15 3.51 14.80
N GLU A 423 -33.96 4.74 14.38
CA GLU A 423 -33.25 5.75 15.15
C GLU A 423 -33.97 6.00 16.50
N PHE A 424 -33.19 6.09 17.57
CA PHE A 424 -33.67 6.53 18.87
C PHE A 424 -32.53 7.25 19.58
N THR A 425 -32.88 8.30 20.33
CA THR A 425 -31.90 9.08 21.10
C THR A 425 -31.81 8.53 22.51
N VAL A 426 -30.58 8.34 23.01
CA VAL A 426 -30.31 8.03 24.41
C VAL A 426 -29.92 9.33 25.10
N ASN A 427 -30.86 9.94 25.81
CA ASN A 427 -30.71 11.29 26.36
C ASN A 427 -29.94 11.34 27.69
N ASP A 428 -29.76 10.21 28.37
CA ASP A 428 -29.19 10.12 29.71
C ASP A 428 -27.70 9.74 29.74
N GLY A 429 -27.07 9.61 28.56
CA GLY A 429 -25.68 9.18 28.44
C GLY A 429 -25.43 7.72 28.84
N ASN A 430 -26.48 6.95 29.14
CA ASN A 430 -26.38 5.57 29.58
C ASN A 430 -26.78 4.61 28.44
N CYS A 431 -25.80 3.93 27.85
CA CYS A 431 -26.04 2.95 26.78
C CYS A 431 -26.83 1.70 27.22
N SER A 432 -27.24 1.59 28.49
CA SER A 432 -28.07 0.48 28.99
C SER A 432 -29.39 0.34 28.22
N GLU A 433 -30.02 1.46 27.82
CA GLU A 433 -31.24 1.44 27.00
C GLU A 433 -31.04 0.84 25.60
N VAL A 434 -29.82 0.91 25.06
CA VAL A 434 -29.49 0.32 23.74
C VAL A 434 -29.64 -1.19 23.80
N SER A 435 -29.18 -1.81 24.89
CA SER A 435 -29.26 -3.26 25.08
C SER A 435 -30.69 -3.78 25.26
N SER A 436 -31.56 -3.01 25.93
CA SER A 436 -32.95 -3.40 26.19
C SER A 436 -33.88 -3.16 24.99
N LYS A 437 -33.62 -2.12 24.19
CA LYS A 437 -34.37 -1.85 22.94
C LYS A 437 -33.91 -2.73 21.78
N ALA A 438 -32.67 -3.27 21.83
CA ALA A 438 -32.14 -4.18 20.82
C ALA A 438 -32.86 -5.52 20.70
N SER A 439 -33.47 -5.98 21.79
CA SER A 439 -34.29 -7.19 21.81
C SER A 439 -35.64 -7.05 21.10
N VAL A 440 -36.06 -5.84 20.71
CA VAL A 440 -37.43 -5.57 20.21
C VAL A 440 -37.50 -5.44 18.69
N ALA A 441 -36.37 -5.30 17.99
CA ALA A 441 -36.31 -5.33 16.54
C ALA A 441 -36.24 -6.79 16.02
N ARG A 442 -37.39 -7.47 15.98
CA ARG A 442 -37.60 -8.69 15.19
C ARG A 442 -38.61 -8.45 14.08
#